data_AF-E0IA81-F1
#
_entry.id   AF-E0IA81-F1
#
_cell.length_a   1.000
_cell.length_b   1.000
_cell.length_c   1.000
_cell.angle_alpha   90.00
_cell.angle_beta   90.00
_cell.angle_gamma   90.00
#
_symmetry.space_group_name_H-M   'P 1'
#
loop_
_entity.id
_entity.type
_entity.pdbx_description
1 polymer ?
#
loop_
_entity_poly.entity_id
_entity_poly.type
_entity_poly.pdbx_seq_one_letter_code
_entity_poly.pdbx_strand_id
1 'polypeptide(L)'
;MFKKVSLLVVALGVLFANSAFAYNVQLKPFKDEQNDYARESIYTLSALGIINGYEDGTYRANADLSREAFVKLLVMARQLDTSAAVGKTPVDVAKTRWSAPVISAAYAHQWIDSLLDKQGMFRPAQTITRQEVAMLVGKALLESETEQTRQQWLGGDWKTERDARAFKDQSSINAAMQPYVYYAANRGMMEGDPSGFKPNAPLIRKQAAAVIYRLIDDRVSGQKVDFTGYYAIQSYPAIQQMNKLAHVIFGWSHLSYSTAGTAGLDVSTTVNKIPAGYEEAIAAADVAQASKELMVFYDGSNLKDFLKDEPAQQAFVQSLLATLNNSAYGFTGVSMDFEGLKEAGSAPDYVRFLQKVKDQLGTALTLSVAVPPIQYYKGYDLAAIGKLADTVILMAYDFTHSDSKLPSAPLPLVNDTVATALQSIPKEKLVLGISKQANQWITSGGGVTGNVLSPAIADVEKRLAMPGVTRTWEMPYFLAKATFKDERGSHELYYEDTQSIAKKIWVAKFYELKGVSLWFMGNYTASDWTLVGEQMAK
;
A
#
# COMPACT_ATOMS: atom_id res chain seq x y z
N MET A 1 -67.83 26.34 -13.71
CA MET A 1 -66.37 26.50 -13.46
C MET A 1 -65.68 25.20 -13.81
N PHE A 2 -64.90 25.20 -14.89
CA PHE A 2 -64.25 24.01 -15.43
C PHE A 2 -63.12 23.53 -14.51
N LYS A 3 -63.22 22.28 -14.05
CA LYS A 3 -62.14 21.53 -13.42
C LYS A 3 -61.08 21.20 -14.47
N LYS A 4 -59.85 21.69 -14.29
CA LYS A 4 -58.67 21.19 -15.01
C LYS A 4 -57.95 20.18 -14.12
N VAL A 5 -58.25 18.90 -14.34
CA VAL A 5 -57.41 17.79 -13.89
C VAL A 5 -56.27 17.68 -14.91
N SER A 6 -55.06 18.03 -14.50
CA SER A 6 -53.88 17.78 -15.33
C SER A 6 -53.37 16.38 -15.00
N LEU A 7 -53.34 15.52 -16.03
CA LEU A 7 -52.71 14.20 -15.97
C LEU A 7 -51.23 14.38 -15.63
N LEU A 8 -50.80 13.84 -14.49
CA LEU A 8 -49.40 13.58 -14.21
C LEU A 8 -49.02 12.30 -14.98
N VAL A 9 -48.34 12.45 -16.12
CA VAL A 9 -47.69 11.33 -16.81
C VAL A 9 -46.54 10.88 -15.91
N VAL A 10 -46.73 9.75 -15.23
CA VAL A 10 -45.64 9.03 -14.56
C VAL A 10 -44.73 8.49 -15.67
N ALA A 11 -43.67 9.24 -15.96
CA ALA A 11 -42.55 8.71 -16.72
C ALA A 11 -41.89 7.63 -15.85
N LEU A 12 -42.23 6.38 -16.12
CA LEU A 12 -41.56 5.20 -15.58
C LEU A 12 -40.15 5.18 -16.16
N GLY A 13 -39.25 5.93 -15.53
CA GLY A 13 -37.81 5.86 -15.80
C GLY A 13 -37.36 4.45 -15.47
N VAL A 14 -37.02 3.69 -16.51
CA VAL A 14 -36.30 2.42 -16.39
C VAL A 14 -35.05 2.71 -15.56
N LEU A 15 -35.08 2.25 -14.31
CA LEU A 15 -33.90 2.14 -13.47
C LEU A 15 -32.97 1.16 -14.19
N PHE A 16 -32.06 1.68 -15.00
CA PHE A 16 -30.82 0.98 -15.25
C PHE A 16 -30.17 0.82 -13.89
N ALA A 17 -30.24 -0.39 -13.35
CA ALA A 17 -29.40 -0.80 -12.24
C ALA A 17 -27.96 -0.55 -12.70
N ASN A 18 -27.36 0.55 -12.23
CA ASN A 18 -25.92 0.69 -12.21
C ASN A 18 -25.41 -0.51 -11.40
N SER A 19 -24.96 -1.55 -12.09
CA SER A 19 -24.13 -2.58 -11.48
C SER A 19 -22.85 -1.87 -11.04
N ALA A 20 -22.84 -1.35 -9.82
CA ALA A 20 -21.63 -0.80 -9.23
C ALA A 20 -20.59 -1.92 -9.23
N PHE A 21 -19.52 -1.75 -10.00
CA PHE A 21 -18.38 -2.67 -9.97
C PHE A 21 -17.88 -2.80 -8.53
N ALA A 22 -17.54 -4.03 -8.10
CA ALA A 22 -17.06 -4.26 -6.74
C ALA A 22 -15.80 -3.46 -6.40
N TYR A 23 -14.99 -3.14 -7.43
CA TYR A 23 -13.78 -2.33 -7.32
C TYR A 23 -13.77 -1.22 -8.37
N ASN A 24 -13.49 0.01 -7.95
CA ASN A 24 -13.30 1.14 -8.85
C ASN A 24 -12.29 2.12 -8.24
N VAL A 25 -11.23 2.43 -8.99
CA VAL A 25 -10.26 3.44 -8.60
C VAL A 25 -10.94 4.82 -8.67
N GLN A 26 -11.17 5.43 -7.51
CA GLN A 26 -11.77 6.77 -7.40
C GLN A 26 -10.82 7.86 -7.94
N LEU A 27 -9.51 7.72 -7.69
CA LEU A 27 -8.50 8.64 -8.18
C LEU A 27 -8.36 8.54 -9.71
N LYS A 28 -8.76 9.59 -10.42
CA LYS A 28 -8.54 9.72 -11.86
C LYS A 28 -7.37 10.66 -12.15
N PRO A 29 -6.73 10.57 -13.33
CA PRO A 29 -5.78 11.58 -13.76
C PRO A 29 -6.41 12.98 -13.69
N PHE A 30 -5.68 13.94 -13.11
CA PHE A 30 -6.13 15.32 -13.02
C PHE A 30 -6.01 16.01 -14.38
N LYS A 31 -7.00 16.84 -14.73
CA LYS A 31 -7.10 17.49 -16.05
C LYS A 31 -6.01 18.53 -16.32
N ASP A 32 -5.47 19.14 -15.26
CA ASP A 32 -4.52 20.26 -15.30
C ASP A 32 -3.10 19.86 -14.85
N GLU A 33 -2.89 18.57 -14.62
CA GLU A 33 -1.60 18.04 -14.17
C GLU A 33 -0.61 17.95 -15.34
N GLN A 34 0.64 18.32 -15.08
CA GLN A 34 1.69 18.48 -16.08
C GLN A 34 2.79 17.47 -15.83
N ASN A 35 3.40 16.95 -16.89
CA ASN A 35 4.55 16.05 -16.76
C ASN A 35 5.82 16.78 -16.28
N ASP A 36 5.85 17.21 -15.03
CA ASP A 36 6.93 17.91 -14.35
C ASP A 36 7.42 17.17 -13.10
N TYR A 37 8.38 17.76 -12.38
CA TYR A 37 9.02 17.16 -11.20
C TYR A 37 8.05 16.81 -10.05
N ALA A 38 6.85 17.40 -10.01
CA ALA A 38 5.90 17.21 -8.91
C ALA A 38 4.85 16.14 -9.23
N ARG A 39 4.73 15.69 -10.50
CA ARG A 39 3.72 14.72 -10.95
C ARG A 39 3.63 13.50 -10.07
N GLU A 40 4.77 12.85 -9.84
CA GLU A 40 4.86 11.64 -9.03
C GLU A 40 4.45 11.90 -7.58
N SER A 41 4.99 12.97 -6.97
CA SER A 41 4.63 13.37 -5.61
C SER A 41 3.14 13.64 -5.47
N ILE A 42 2.53 14.30 -6.45
CA ILE A 42 1.09 14.60 -6.45
C ILE A 42 0.29 13.30 -6.46
N TYR A 43 0.53 12.41 -7.43
CA TYR A 43 -0.25 11.19 -7.53
C TYR A 43 0.05 10.19 -6.40
N THR A 44 1.28 10.12 -5.87
CA THR A 44 1.57 9.24 -4.74
C THR A 44 0.82 9.71 -3.50
N LEU A 45 0.91 11.00 -3.17
CA LEU A 45 0.19 11.55 -2.02
C LEU A 45 -1.34 11.49 -2.21
N SER A 46 -1.84 11.57 -3.44
CA SER A 46 -3.26 11.35 -3.74
C SER A 46 -3.67 9.90 -3.58
N ALA A 47 -2.84 8.95 -4.01
CA ALA A 47 -3.10 7.52 -3.84
C ALA A 47 -3.14 7.12 -2.36
N LEU A 48 -2.35 7.79 -1.50
CA LEU A 48 -2.36 7.62 -0.05
C LEU A 48 -3.51 8.38 0.66
N GLY A 49 -4.28 9.20 -0.07
CA GLY A 49 -5.33 10.05 0.51
C GLY A 49 -4.82 11.26 1.31
N ILE A 50 -3.52 11.59 1.22
CA ILE A 50 -2.91 12.75 1.91
C ILE A 50 -3.32 14.06 1.24
N ILE A 51 -3.36 14.08 -0.10
CA ILE A 51 -3.83 15.24 -0.87
C ILE A 51 -4.97 14.87 -1.80
N ASN A 52 -5.91 15.80 -1.97
CA ASN A 52 -7.03 15.64 -2.89
C ASN A 52 -7.03 16.75 -3.94
N GLY A 53 -7.53 16.40 -5.13
CA GLY A 53 -7.95 17.37 -6.13
C GLY A 53 -9.33 17.97 -5.81
N TYR A 54 -9.85 18.72 -6.75
CA TYR A 54 -11.17 19.34 -6.70
C TYR A 54 -12.20 18.48 -7.45
N GLU A 55 -13.49 18.69 -7.15
CA GLU A 55 -14.61 17.96 -7.77
C GLU A 55 -14.67 18.12 -9.30
N ASP A 56 -14.10 19.20 -9.83
CA ASP A 56 -13.99 19.46 -11.27
C ASP A 56 -12.93 18.59 -11.99
N GLY A 57 -12.17 17.79 -11.23
CA GLY A 57 -11.10 16.92 -11.72
C GLY A 57 -9.75 17.62 -11.86
N THR A 58 -9.56 18.82 -11.28
CA THR A 58 -8.27 19.54 -11.26
C THR A 58 -7.52 19.35 -9.94
N TYR A 59 -6.20 19.53 -9.96
CA TYR A 59 -5.37 19.62 -8.74
C TYR A 59 -5.02 21.06 -8.36
N ARG A 60 -4.98 21.98 -9.33
CA ARG A 60 -4.59 23.40 -9.21
C ARG A 60 -3.19 23.57 -8.64
N ALA A 61 -2.23 22.93 -9.30
CA ALA A 61 -0.84 22.79 -8.87
C ALA A 61 -0.13 24.11 -8.48
N ASN A 62 -0.48 25.23 -9.12
CA ASN A 62 0.13 26.55 -8.91
C ASN A 62 -0.65 27.47 -7.96
N ALA A 63 -1.71 26.98 -7.30
CA ALA A 63 -2.42 27.78 -6.30
C ALA A 63 -1.62 27.86 -4.99
N ASP A 64 -1.69 29.02 -4.34
CA ASP A 64 -1.10 29.27 -3.03
C ASP A 64 -1.71 28.36 -1.96
N LEU A 65 -0.90 27.96 -0.98
CA LEU A 65 -1.30 27.10 0.12
C LEU A 65 -1.44 27.90 1.42
N SER A 66 -2.46 27.61 2.23
CA SER A 66 -2.61 28.21 3.55
C SER A 66 -1.77 27.52 4.63
N ARG A 67 -1.50 28.21 5.74
CA ARG A 67 -0.78 27.66 6.91
C ARG A 67 -1.42 26.38 7.43
N GLU A 68 -2.73 26.38 7.63
CA GLU A 68 -3.46 25.20 8.12
C GLU A 68 -3.44 24.03 7.13
N ALA A 69 -3.45 24.31 5.83
CA ALA A 69 -3.40 23.28 4.81
C ALA A 69 -2.02 22.61 4.82
N PHE A 70 -0.94 23.38 4.90
CA PHE A 70 0.40 22.79 5.02
C PHE A 70 0.58 22.00 6.32
N VAL A 71 0.10 22.52 7.46
CA VAL A 71 0.14 21.79 8.73
C VAL A 71 -0.61 20.46 8.64
N LYS A 72 -1.80 20.42 8.00
CA LYS A 72 -2.50 19.15 7.72
C LYS A 72 -1.58 18.17 6.99
N LEU A 73 -0.91 18.60 5.92
CA LEU A 73 -0.03 17.73 5.14
C LEU A 73 1.13 17.19 5.98
N LEU A 74 1.77 18.05 6.77
CA LEU A 74 2.90 17.66 7.62
C LEU A 74 2.46 16.65 8.70
N VAL A 75 1.33 16.89 9.36
CA VAL A 75 0.76 16.00 10.38
C VAL A 75 0.43 14.62 9.79
N MET A 76 -0.17 14.58 8.60
CA MET A 76 -0.47 13.32 7.90
C MET A 76 0.80 12.60 7.44
N ALA A 77 1.79 13.33 6.91
CA ALA A 77 3.08 12.76 6.51
C ALA A 77 3.84 12.13 7.68
N ARG A 78 3.68 12.71 8.88
CA ARG A 78 4.24 12.19 10.13
C ARG A 78 3.36 11.13 10.81
N GLN A 79 2.21 10.80 10.23
CA GLN A 79 1.25 9.82 10.77
C GLN A 79 0.87 10.10 12.24
N LEU A 80 0.73 11.36 12.62
CA LEU A 80 0.30 11.69 13.99
C LEU A 80 -1.18 11.34 14.16
N ASP A 81 -1.53 10.80 15.33
CA ASP A 81 -2.92 10.51 15.67
C ASP A 81 -3.70 11.81 15.90
N THR A 82 -4.79 11.97 15.14
CA THR A 82 -5.73 13.09 15.25
C THR A 82 -7.16 12.63 15.55
N SER A 83 -7.34 11.37 15.96
CA SER A 83 -8.65 10.80 16.31
C SER A 83 -9.10 11.19 17.72
N ALA A 84 -8.14 11.50 18.59
CA ALA A 84 -8.41 11.98 19.94
C ALA A 84 -9.13 13.34 19.96
N ALA A 85 -9.76 13.66 21.10
CA ALA A 85 -10.40 14.94 21.29
C ALA A 85 -9.43 16.11 21.08
N VAL A 86 -9.89 17.17 20.42
CA VAL A 86 -9.08 18.36 20.14
C VAL A 86 -8.58 19.00 21.43
N GLY A 87 -7.26 18.96 21.62
CA GLY A 87 -6.54 19.49 22.77
C GLY A 87 -6.41 21.02 22.74
N LYS A 88 -5.22 21.52 23.07
CA LYS A 88 -4.91 22.96 23.02
C LYS A 88 -4.77 23.41 21.57
N THR A 89 -5.29 24.60 21.29
CA THR A 89 -5.17 25.26 19.99
C THR A 89 -4.79 26.74 20.19
N PRO A 90 -4.20 27.39 19.16
CA PRO A 90 -4.02 28.84 19.14
C PRO A 90 -5.34 29.60 19.36
N VAL A 91 -5.25 30.85 19.82
CA VAL A 91 -6.42 31.61 20.28
C VAL A 91 -7.46 31.88 19.18
N ASP A 92 -7.05 31.89 17.91
CA ASP A 92 -7.88 32.13 16.73
C ASP A 92 -8.30 30.83 16.01
N VAL A 93 -8.05 29.67 16.61
CA VAL A 93 -8.42 28.36 16.06
C VAL A 93 -9.53 27.75 16.90
N ALA A 94 -10.77 27.98 16.45
CA ALA A 94 -11.96 27.37 17.03
C ALA A 94 -11.93 25.83 16.93
N LYS A 95 -12.36 25.12 17.97
CA LYS A 95 -12.38 23.64 17.99
C LYS A 95 -13.25 23.00 16.91
N THR A 96 -14.23 23.74 16.38
CA THR A 96 -15.11 23.31 15.29
C THR A 96 -14.50 23.50 13.89
N ARG A 97 -13.34 24.14 13.79
CA ARG A 97 -12.64 24.32 12.52
C ARG A 97 -12.15 22.97 12.01
N TRP A 98 -12.29 22.72 10.71
CA TRP A 98 -11.84 21.46 10.09
C TRP A 98 -10.37 21.13 10.37
N SER A 99 -9.52 22.15 10.51
CA SER A 99 -8.08 22.02 10.78
C SER A 99 -7.72 21.98 12.26
N ALA A 100 -8.69 22.12 13.18
CA ALA A 100 -8.42 22.15 14.60
C ALA A 100 -7.72 20.88 15.13
N PRO A 101 -8.10 19.64 14.72
CA PRO A 101 -7.40 18.44 15.17
C PRO A 101 -5.92 18.42 14.76
N VAL A 102 -5.62 18.72 13.48
CA VAL A 102 -4.24 18.70 12.97
C VAL A 102 -3.41 19.85 13.53
N ILE A 103 -4.00 21.05 13.71
CA ILE A 103 -3.31 22.18 14.35
C ILE A 103 -3.02 21.86 15.82
N SER A 104 -3.96 21.24 16.53
CA SER A 104 -3.75 20.85 17.93
C SER A 104 -2.62 19.83 18.07
N ALA A 105 -2.57 18.83 17.19
CA ALA A 105 -1.45 17.89 17.14
C ALA A 105 -0.11 18.61 16.91
N ALA A 106 -0.01 19.44 15.87
CA ALA A 106 1.21 20.19 15.59
C ALA A 106 1.61 21.17 16.72
N TYR A 107 0.63 21.71 17.45
CA TYR A 107 0.86 22.55 18.63
C TYR A 107 1.46 21.74 19.79
N ALA A 108 0.98 20.52 20.04
CA ALA A 108 1.51 19.65 21.08
C ALA A 108 2.99 19.29 20.84
N HIS A 109 3.41 19.22 19.58
CA HIS A 109 4.80 19.02 19.16
C HIS A 109 5.62 20.33 19.04
N GLN A 110 5.06 21.49 19.42
CA GLN A 110 5.73 22.80 19.36
C GLN A 110 6.20 23.22 17.95
N TRP A 111 5.63 22.62 16.90
CA TRP A 111 6.01 22.92 15.52
C TRP A 111 5.58 24.34 15.13
N ILE A 112 4.39 24.75 15.55
CA ILE A 112 3.77 26.02 15.11
C ILE A 112 4.04 27.21 16.02
N ASP A 113 4.75 27.04 17.14
CA ASP A 113 4.97 28.10 18.15
C ASP A 113 5.61 29.36 17.55
N SER A 114 6.53 29.18 16.61
CA SER A 114 7.24 30.26 15.92
C SER A 114 6.40 30.97 14.84
N LEU A 115 5.17 30.50 14.59
CA LEU A 115 4.18 31.14 13.71
C LEU A 115 3.12 31.94 14.47
N LEU A 116 3.09 31.80 15.80
CA LEU A 116 2.20 32.57 16.66
C LEU A 116 2.70 34.00 16.75
N ASP A 117 1.79 34.96 16.64
CA ASP A 117 2.13 36.35 16.93
C ASP A 117 2.18 36.63 18.44
N LYS A 118 2.42 37.89 18.80
CA LYS A 118 2.50 38.33 20.21
C LYS A 118 1.18 38.15 20.97
N GLN A 119 0.07 37.98 20.26
CA GLN A 119 -1.27 37.73 20.81
C GLN A 119 -1.61 36.23 20.85
N GLY A 120 -0.70 35.35 20.40
CA GLY A 120 -0.92 33.91 20.32
C GLY A 120 -1.77 33.48 19.12
N MET A 121 -1.97 34.33 18.11
CA MET A 121 -2.75 34.01 16.90
C MET A 121 -1.91 33.30 15.85
N PHE A 122 -2.45 32.24 15.28
CA PHE A 122 -1.82 31.41 14.25
C PHE A 122 -2.15 31.83 12.81
N ARG A 123 -3.29 32.50 12.59
CA ARG A 123 -3.82 32.89 11.27
C ARG A 123 -3.92 31.71 10.30
N PRO A 124 -4.78 30.71 10.58
CA PRO A 124 -4.80 29.44 9.85
C PRO A 124 -5.00 29.59 8.34
N ALA A 125 -5.82 30.54 7.90
CA ALA A 125 -6.13 30.77 6.48
C ALA A 125 -5.08 31.60 5.72
N GLN A 126 -4.07 32.16 6.40
CA GLN A 126 -3.03 32.96 5.77
C GLN A 126 -2.19 32.10 4.80
N THR A 127 -1.85 32.64 3.64
CA THR A 127 -0.88 32.02 2.72
C THR A 127 0.44 31.77 3.44
N ILE A 128 0.91 30.52 3.37
CA ILE A 128 2.18 30.12 3.97
C ILE A 128 3.35 30.49 3.07
N THR A 129 4.43 30.95 3.68
CA THR A 129 5.67 31.32 2.98
C THR A 129 6.69 30.17 3.00
N ARG A 130 7.67 30.24 2.09
CA ARG A 130 8.73 29.24 1.99
C ARG A 130 9.54 29.06 3.28
N GLN A 131 9.85 30.14 4.01
CA GLN A 131 10.60 30.02 5.28
C GLN A 131 9.78 29.38 6.38
N GLU A 132 8.48 29.62 6.43
CA GLU A 132 7.59 29.02 7.42
C GLU A 132 7.47 27.51 7.18
N VAL A 133 7.37 27.11 5.92
CA VAL A 133 7.38 25.69 5.54
C VAL A 133 8.68 25.02 5.93
N ALA A 134 9.83 25.61 5.54
CA ALA A 134 11.13 25.05 5.86
C ALA A 134 11.36 24.99 7.37
N MET A 135 10.87 25.97 8.13
CA MET A 135 10.91 25.93 9.58
C MET A 135 10.04 24.80 10.16
N LEU A 136 8.81 24.61 9.68
CA LEU A 136 7.94 23.51 10.14
C LEU A 136 8.56 22.13 9.85
N VAL A 137 9.06 21.94 8.63
CA VAL A 137 9.75 20.71 8.21
C VAL A 137 11.03 20.50 9.02
N GLY A 138 11.84 21.54 9.19
CA GLY A 138 13.09 21.49 9.96
C GLY A 138 12.86 21.14 11.43
N LYS A 139 11.80 21.68 12.05
CA LYS A 139 11.39 21.29 13.41
C LYS A 139 10.98 19.82 13.49
N ALA A 140 10.11 19.36 12.59
CA ALA A 140 9.65 17.97 12.58
C ALA A 140 10.80 16.97 12.37
N LEU A 141 11.78 17.34 11.54
CA LEU A 141 12.99 16.52 11.32
C LEU A 141 13.91 16.54 12.55
N LEU A 142 14.21 17.71 13.13
CA LEU A 142 15.04 17.79 14.36
C LEU A 142 14.39 17.07 15.54
N GLU A 143 13.06 17.05 15.62
CA GLU A 143 12.35 16.29 16.65
C GLU A 143 12.59 14.78 16.54
N SER A 144 12.87 14.28 15.34
CA SER A 144 13.19 12.86 15.10
C SER A 144 14.65 12.52 15.38
N GLU A 145 15.51 13.52 15.56
CA GLU A 145 16.92 13.32 15.88
C GLU A 145 17.15 13.05 17.38
N THR A 146 18.30 12.43 17.67
CA THR A 146 18.78 12.30 19.05
C THR A 146 18.93 13.68 19.71
N GLU A 147 18.76 13.72 21.03
CA GLU A 147 18.93 14.96 21.79
C GLU A 147 20.31 15.58 21.59
N GLN A 148 21.36 14.75 21.51
CA GLN A 148 22.72 15.22 21.24
C GLN A 148 22.82 15.91 19.87
N THR A 149 22.35 15.28 18.79
CA THR A 149 22.36 15.86 17.44
C THR A 149 21.57 17.17 17.42
N ARG A 150 20.41 17.20 18.09
CA ARG A 150 19.56 18.38 18.15
C ARG A 150 20.23 19.54 18.87
N GLN A 151 20.82 19.30 20.04
CA GLN A 151 21.51 20.33 20.82
C GLN A 151 22.76 20.85 20.09
N GLN A 152 23.52 19.95 19.45
CA GLN A 152 24.66 20.34 18.64
C GLN A 152 24.23 21.23 17.47
N TRP A 153 23.18 20.81 16.74
CA TRP A 153 22.64 21.60 15.65
C TRP A 153 22.20 22.99 16.11
N LEU A 154 21.33 23.06 17.11
CA LEU A 154 20.78 24.33 17.63
C LEU A 154 21.86 25.20 18.31
N GLY A 155 22.92 24.60 18.83
CA GLY A 155 24.05 25.28 19.46
C GLY A 155 24.94 26.06 18.49
N GLY A 156 24.98 25.69 17.20
CA GLY A 156 25.72 26.49 16.23
C GLY A 156 25.97 25.88 14.85
N ASP A 157 25.85 24.56 14.66
CA ASP A 157 26.25 23.90 13.39
C ASP A 157 25.47 24.43 12.19
N TRP A 158 24.22 24.84 12.38
CA TRP A 158 23.41 25.46 11.32
C TRP A 158 24.06 26.72 10.73
N LYS A 159 24.95 27.41 11.45
CA LYS A 159 25.70 28.58 10.95
C LYS A 159 26.74 28.19 9.93
N THR A 160 27.41 27.05 10.13
CA THR A 160 28.33 26.48 9.14
C THR A 160 27.57 26.13 7.86
N GLU A 161 26.40 25.51 8.01
CA GLU A 161 25.53 25.21 6.86
C GLU A 161 25.03 26.48 6.15
N ARG A 162 24.64 27.51 6.91
CA ARG A 162 24.30 28.84 6.37
C ARG A 162 25.44 29.40 5.53
N ASP A 163 26.64 29.42 6.09
CA ASP A 163 27.82 30.01 5.45
C ASP A 163 28.23 29.23 4.21
N ALA A 164 28.11 27.90 4.23
CA ALA A 164 28.36 27.03 3.08
C ALA A 164 27.35 27.26 1.94
N ARG A 165 26.06 27.41 2.26
CA ARG A 165 25.01 27.66 1.25
C ARG A 165 25.02 29.07 0.69
N ALA A 166 25.40 30.05 1.51
CA ALA A 166 25.53 31.45 1.14
C ALA A 166 24.32 32.01 0.36
N PHE A 167 23.09 31.78 0.85
CA PHE A 167 21.89 32.33 0.21
C PHE A 167 21.99 33.87 0.13
N LYS A 168 21.82 34.42 -1.08
CA LYS A 168 21.94 35.87 -1.34
C LYS A 168 20.96 36.72 -0.52
N ASP A 169 19.82 36.15 -0.18
CA ASP A 169 18.74 36.76 0.59
C ASP A 169 18.65 36.20 2.03
N GLN A 170 19.74 35.65 2.57
CA GLN A 170 19.77 35.08 3.93
C GLN A 170 19.32 36.07 5.02
N SER A 171 19.57 37.37 4.84
CA SER A 171 19.17 38.43 5.76
C SER A 171 17.65 38.66 5.78
N SER A 172 16.93 38.16 4.77
CA SER A 172 15.46 38.19 4.70
C SER A 172 14.80 36.99 5.40
N ILE A 173 15.57 35.98 5.81
CA ILE A 173 15.07 34.87 6.62
C ILE A 173 14.94 35.35 8.07
N ASN A 174 13.77 35.16 8.68
CA ASN A 174 13.53 35.49 10.07
C ASN A 174 14.57 34.78 10.97
N ALA A 175 15.25 35.54 11.83
CA ALA A 175 16.32 35.03 12.68
C ALA A 175 15.91 33.83 13.54
N ALA A 176 14.67 33.81 14.06
CA ALA A 176 14.15 32.70 14.86
C ALA A 176 13.88 31.43 14.04
N MET A 177 13.74 31.56 12.72
CA MET A 177 13.49 30.44 11.79
C MET A 177 14.78 29.88 11.19
N GLN A 178 15.88 30.63 11.20
CA GLN A 178 17.14 30.25 10.53
C GLN A 178 17.63 28.84 10.88
N PRO A 179 17.73 28.42 12.17
CA PRO A 179 18.24 27.09 12.49
C PRO A 179 17.44 25.96 11.82
N TYR A 180 16.13 26.13 11.70
CA TYR A 180 15.22 25.14 11.13
C TYR A 180 15.17 25.20 9.61
N VAL A 181 15.23 26.40 9.03
CA VAL A 181 15.31 26.60 7.57
C VAL A 181 16.58 25.94 7.04
N TYR A 182 17.73 26.15 7.68
CA TYR A 182 18.98 25.52 7.29
C TYR A 182 18.98 24.02 7.55
N TYR A 183 18.25 23.52 8.55
CA TYR A 183 18.12 22.07 8.74
C TYR A 183 17.32 21.41 7.61
N ALA A 184 16.18 22.00 7.23
CA ALA A 184 15.39 21.51 6.11
C ALA A 184 16.17 21.56 4.79
N ALA A 185 17.03 22.57 4.60
CA ALA A 185 17.92 22.66 3.46
C ALA A 185 19.04 21.60 3.51
N ASN A 186 19.70 21.42 4.66
CA ASN A 186 20.73 20.39 4.88
C ASN A 186 20.20 18.99 4.57
N ARG A 187 18.95 18.71 4.92
CA ARG A 187 18.27 17.44 4.64
C ARG A 187 17.70 17.34 3.22
N GLY A 188 17.92 18.32 2.35
CA GLY A 188 17.45 18.30 0.95
C GLY A 188 15.92 18.43 0.78
N MET A 189 15.20 18.83 1.83
CA MET A 189 13.74 18.95 1.77
C MET A 189 13.32 20.19 0.98
N MET A 190 14.00 21.31 1.25
CA MET A 190 13.76 22.59 0.59
C MET A 190 15.07 23.27 0.24
N GLU A 191 15.19 23.69 -1.00
CA GLU A 191 16.42 24.32 -1.50
C GLU A 191 16.12 25.73 -2.04
N GLY A 192 17.15 26.55 -2.05
CA GLY A 192 17.18 27.80 -2.81
C GLY A 192 17.62 27.57 -4.25
N ASP A 193 17.73 28.65 -5.00
CA ASP A 193 18.31 28.67 -6.34
C ASP A 193 19.44 29.73 -6.40
N PRO A 194 20.13 29.94 -7.54
CA PRO A 194 21.19 30.94 -7.64
C PRO A 194 20.78 32.39 -7.30
N SER A 195 19.48 32.69 -7.19
CA SER A 195 18.96 33.99 -6.76
C SER A 195 18.68 34.08 -5.25
N GLY A 196 18.67 32.96 -4.52
CA GLY A 196 18.45 32.90 -3.08
C GLY A 196 17.42 31.85 -2.66
N PHE A 197 17.04 31.87 -1.38
CA PHE A 197 16.06 30.95 -0.79
C PHE A 197 14.62 31.40 -1.04
N LYS A 198 14.39 32.70 -1.22
CA LYS A 198 13.09 33.38 -1.40
C LYS A 198 12.17 33.19 -0.17
N PRO A 199 12.58 33.62 1.04
CA PRO A 199 11.90 33.26 2.28
C PRO A 199 10.45 33.72 2.38
N ASN A 200 10.13 34.90 1.83
CA ASN A 200 8.81 35.52 1.89
C ASN A 200 7.89 35.14 0.72
N ALA A 201 8.39 34.39 -0.28
CA ALA A 201 7.55 33.97 -1.38
C ALA A 201 6.52 32.94 -0.91
N PRO A 202 5.29 32.97 -1.45
CA PRO A 202 4.26 31.99 -1.12
C PRO A 202 4.69 30.59 -1.57
N LEU A 203 4.24 29.57 -0.85
CA LEU A 203 4.38 28.18 -1.29
C LEU A 203 3.13 27.74 -2.06
N ILE A 204 3.33 27.22 -3.26
CA ILE A 204 2.25 26.65 -4.08
C ILE A 204 2.05 25.15 -3.83
N ARG A 205 0.86 24.63 -4.15
CA ARG A 205 0.46 23.23 -3.91
C ARG A 205 1.45 22.19 -4.41
N LYS A 206 1.98 22.32 -5.64
CA LYS A 206 2.94 21.34 -6.18
C LYS A 206 4.28 21.32 -5.45
N GLN A 207 4.74 22.49 -4.98
CA GLN A 207 5.95 22.57 -4.17
C GLN A 207 5.71 21.92 -2.80
N ALA A 208 4.53 22.12 -2.20
CA ALA A 208 4.15 21.44 -0.97
C ALA A 208 4.10 19.91 -1.15
N ALA A 209 3.51 19.42 -2.23
CA ALA A 209 3.49 17.99 -2.54
C ALA A 209 4.90 17.40 -2.65
N ALA A 210 5.82 18.08 -3.35
CA ALA A 210 7.21 17.64 -3.48
C ALA A 210 7.94 17.59 -2.13
N VAL A 211 7.80 18.62 -1.29
CA VAL A 211 8.41 18.67 0.06
C VAL A 211 7.87 17.55 0.95
N ILE A 212 6.55 17.36 0.95
CA ILE A 212 5.90 16.33 1.77
C ILE A 212 6.27 14.94 1.30
N TYR A 213 6.31 14.70 -0.01
CA TYR A 213 6.76 13.42 -0.57
C TYR A 213 8.19 13.12 -0.14
N ARG A 214 9.14 14.06 -0.27
CA ARG A 214 10.54 13.88 0.18
C ARG A 214 10.65 13.56 1.67
N LEU A 215 9.84 14.23 2.50
CA LEU A 215 9.81 13.97 3.94
C LEU A 215 9.36 12.54 4.25
N ILE A 216 8.35 12.05 3.53
CA ILE A 216 7.90 10.66 3.68
C ILE A 216 8.96 9.70 3.15
N ASP A 217 9.54 10.00 1.99
CA ASP A 217 10.53 9.16 1.31
C ASP A 217 11.82 8.99 2.14
N ASP A 218 12.33 10.06 2.76
CA ASP A 218 13.46 10.02 3.70
C ASP A 218 13.18 9.07 4.86
N ARG A 219 11.99 9.19 5.49
CA ARG A 219 11.56 8.28 6.56
C ARG A 219 11.45 6.83 6.08
N VAL A 220 10.78 6.61 4.94
CA VAL A 220 10.53 5.28 4.36
C VAL A 220 11.85 4.60 3.95
N SER A 221 12.82 5.37 3.45
CA SER A 221 14.09 4.83 2.97
C SER A 221 14.93 4.14 4.06
N GLY A 222 14.79 4.57 5.32
CA GLY A 222 15.47 3.97 6.48
C GLY A 222 14.68 2.85 7.18
N GLN A 223 13.49 2.51 6.69
CA GLN A 223 12.67 1.46 7.28
C GLN A 223 12.98 0.10 6.65
N LYS A 224 13.15 -0.90 7.52
CA LYS A 224 13.27 -2.31 7.13
C LYS A 224 11.89 -2.91 6.87
N VAL A 225 11.86 -3.94 6.04
CA VAL A 225 10.65 -4.71 5.74
C VAL A 225 11.04 -6.16 5.50
N ASP A 226 10.28 -7.09 6.06
CA ASP A 226 10.49 -8.51 5.82
C ASP A 226 9.90 -8.93 4.47
N PHE A 227 10.54 -9.91 3.83
CA PHE A 227 10.06 -10.50 2.60
C PHE A 227 9.64 -11.96 2.82
N THR A 228 8.42 -12.26 2.40
CA THR A 228 7.88 -13.62 2.35
C THR A 228 7.78 -14.07 0.89
N GLY A 229 8.44 -15.17 0.52
CA GLY A 229 8.32 -15.74 -0.83
C GLY A 229 7.38 -16.93 -0.88
N TYR A 230 6.46 -16.95 -1.84
CA TYR A 230 5.68 -18.16 -2.12
C TYR A 230 6.46 -19.09 -3.06
N TYR A 231 6.97 -20.19 -2.51
CA TYR A 231 7.57 -21.27 -3.30
C TYR A 231 6.44 -22.18 -3.82
N ALA A 232 5.78 -21.71 -4.87
CA ALA A 232 4.67 -22.36 -5.56
C ALA A 232 4.88 -22.22 -7.08
N ILE A 233 4.28 -23.08 -7.90
CA ILE A 233 4.17 -22.91 -9.37
C ILE A 233 5.50 -22.51 -10.05
N GLN A 234 6.26 -23.44 -10.61
CA GLN A 234 7.49 -23.11 -11.37
C GLN A 234 8.51 -22.24 -10.61
N SER A 235 8.56 -22.30 -9.27
CA SER A 235 9.47 -21.47 -8.46
C SER A 235 10.91 -22.00 -8.34
N TYR A 236 11.22 -23.20 -8.85
CA TYR A 236 12.57 -23.78 -8.77
C TYR A 236 13.69 -22.85 -9.28
N PRO A 237 13.54 -22.13 -10.41
CA PRO A 237 14.57 -21.19 -10.88
C PRO A 237 14.88 -20.05 -9.87
N ALA A 238 13.97 -19.77 -8.94
CA ALA A 238 14.13 -18.74 -7.91
C ALA A 238 14.64 -19.30 -6.56
N ILE A 239 15.00 -20.58 -6.47
CA ILE A 239 15.48 -21.22 -5.21
C ILE A 239 16.66 -20.47 -4.58
N GLN A 240 17.59 -19.97 -5.40
CA GLN A 240 18.77 -19.21 -4.95
C GLN A 240 18.42 -17.83 -4.37
N GLN A 241 17.16 -17.40 -4.47
CA GLN A 241 16.67 -16.12 -3.94
C GLN A 241 16.16 -16.23 -2.50
N MET A 242 16.09 -17.44 -1.93
CA MET A 242 15.63 -17.64 -0.55
C MET A 242 16.50 -16.90 0.47
N ASN A 243 17.78 -16.66 0.18
CA ASN A 243 18.65 -15.84 1.03
C ASN A 243 18.23 -14.36 1.13
N LYS A 244 17.22 -13.93 0.37
CA LYS A 244 16.60 -12.61 0.43
C LYS A 244 15.21 -12.63 1.08
N LEU A 245 14.87 -13.70 1.79
CA LEU A 245 13.56 -13.90 2.38
C LEU A 245 13.71 -14.19 3.87
N ALA A 246 12.88 -13.54 4.69
CA ALA A 246 12.72 -13.90 6.09
C ALA A 246 11.83 -15.14 6.24
N HIS A 247 10.90 -15.32 5.30
CA HIS A 247 9.88 -16.36 5.34
C HIS A 247 9.68 -16.99 3.95
N VAL A 248 9.47 -18.30 3.92
CA VAL A 248 9.06 -19.03 2.71
C VAL A 248 7.74 -19.76 3.01
N ILE A 249 6.75 -19.51 2.16
CA ILE A 249 5.48 -20.22 2.18
C ILE A 249 5.49 -21.23 1.02
N PHE A 250 5.35 -22.51 1.36
CA PHE A 250 5.36 -23.60 0.39
C PHE A 250 3.94 -23.92 -0.08
N GLY A 251 3.66 -23.67 -1.37
CA GLY A 251 2.35 -23.85 -2.01
C GLY A 251 1.97 -25.30 -2.28
N TRP A 252 2.30 -26.23 -1.38
CA TRP A 252 2.36 -27.66 -1.65
C TRP A 252 1.15 -28.46 -1.19
N SER A 253 0.15 -27.82 -0.58
CA SER A 253 -1.01 -28.52 -0.06
C SER A 253 -2.33 -27.81 -0.31
N HIS A 254 -3.40 -28.60 -0.27
CA HIS A 254 -4.77 -28.20 -0.53
C HIS A 254 -5.71 -28.95 0.43
N LEU A 255 -6.84 -28.35 0.80
CA LEU A 255 -7.88 -29.06 1.54
C LEU A 255 -8.63 -30.03 0.62
N SER A 256 -8.67 -31.31 0.93
CA SER A 256 -9.59 -32.26 0.27
C SER A 256 -10.88 -32.36 1.08
N TYR A 257 -12.00 -31.95 0.49
CA TYR A 257 -13.34 -32.07 1.08
C TYR A 257 -14.40 -32.34 0.01
N SER A 258 -14.81 -33.60 -0.11
CA SER A 258 -15.83 -34.04 -1.09
C SER A 258 -17.06 -34.67 -0.45
N THR A 259 -16.98 -35.11 0.80
CA THR A 259 -18.05 -35.84 1.48
C THR A 259 -18.11 -35.43 2.94
N ALA A 260 -19.32 -35.21 3.46
CA ALA A 260 -19.51 -34.76 4.82
C ALA A 260 -18.90 -35.74 5.83
N GLY A 261 -18.29 -35.21 6.88
CA GLY A 261 -17.55 -35.94 7.90
C GLY A 261 -16.16 -36.40 7.49
N THR A 262 -15.73 -36.20 6.24
CA THR A 262 -14.39 -36.59 5.75
C THR A 262 -13.69 -35.41 5.10
N ALA A 263 -12.52 -35.05 5.63
CA ALA A 263 -11.59 -34.12 4.97
C ALA A 263 -10.15 -34.48 5.32
N GLY A 264 -9.21 -33.99 4.52
CA GLY A 264 -7.78 -34.21 4.74
C GLY A 264 -6.92 -33.18 4.02
N LEU A 265 -5.66 -33.11 4.41
CA LEU A 265 -4.64 -32.39 3.69
C LEU A 265 -4.19 -33.21 2.47
N ASP A 266 -4.39 -32.67 1.27
CA ASP A 266 -3.91 -33.26 0.03
C ASP A 266 -2.63 -32.55 -0.42
N VAL A 267 -1.59 -33.33 -0.67
CA VAL A 267 -0.25 -32.88 -1.11
C VAL A 267 0.11 -33.48 -2.47
N SER A 268 -0.88 -33.92 -3.24
CA SER A 268 -0.70 -34.73 -4.46
C SER A 268 -1.46 -34.20 -5.68
N THR A 269 -2.05 -33.00 -5.58
CA THR A 269 -2.78 -32.40 -6.71
C THR A 269 -1.82 -32.00 -7.84
N THR A 270 -2.36 -31.61 -9.01
CA THR A 270 -1.54 -31.17 -10.14
C THR A 270 -0.69 -29.92 -9.81
N VAL A 271 -1.25 -28.99 -9.03
CA VAL A 271 -0.65 -27.68 -8.75
C VAL A 271 -0.09 -27.64 -7.33
N ASN A 272 -0.92 -27.95 -6.33
CA ASN A 272 -0.53 -28.01 -4.91
C ASN A 272 -0.08 -29.42 -4.57
N LYS A 273 1.23 -29.66 -4.73
CA LYS A 273 1.87 -30.91 -4.34
C LYS A 273 3.26 -30.66 -3.79
N ILE A 274 3.72 -31.62 -2.98
CA ILE A 274 5.15 -31.70 -2.65
C ILE A 274 5.89 -32.18 -3.91
N PRO A 275 6.78 -31.37 -4.49
CA PRO A 275 7.47 -31.74 -5.71
C PRO A 275 8.55 -32.79 -5.44
N ALA A 276 8.93 -33.56 -6.46
CA ALA A 276 10.15 -34.36 -6.38
C ALA A 276 11.37 -33.45 -6.20
N GLY A 277 12.32 -33.84 -5.35
CA GLY A 277 13.48 -33.01 -5.00
C GLY A 277 13.16 -31.83 -4.08
N TYR A 278 12.06 -31.90 -3.31
CA TYR A 278 11.68 -30.87 -2.34
C TYR A 278 12.78 -30.61 -1.30
N GLU A 279 13.64 -31.60 -1.04
CA GLU A 279 14.75 -31.53 -0.11
C GLU A 279 15.70 -30.38 -0.44
N GLU A 280 15.92 -30.07 -1.73
CA GLU A 280 16.74 -28.93 -2.14
C GLU A 280 16.10 -27.60 -1.70
N ALA A 281 14.78 -27.47 -1.84
CA ALA A 281 14.06 -26.26 -1.47
C ALA A 281 14.01 -26.07 0.06
N ILE A 282 13.85 -27.17 0.81
CA ILE A 282 13.93 -27.15 2.28
C ILE A 282 15.35 -26.75 2.72
N ALA A 283 16.39 -27.38 2.15
CA ALA A 283 17.78 -27.06 2.48
C ALA A 283 18.15 -25.61 2.13
N ALA A 284 17.65 -25.07 1.01
CA ALA A 284 17.87 -23.68 0.64
C ALA A 284 17.22 -22.71 1.64
N ALA A 285 16.01 -23.02 2.13
CA ALA A 285 15.36 -22.23 3.18
C ALA A 285 16.11 -22.32 4.52
N ASP A 286 16.64 -23.50 4.87
CA ASP A 286 17.46 -23.70 6.08
C ASP A 286 18.77 -22.90 6.02
N VAL A 287 19.47 -22.93 4.88
CA VAL A 287 20.69 -22.13 4.66
C VAL A 287 20.39 -20.63 4.72
N ALA A 288 19.24 -20.21 4.20
CA ALA A 288 18.76 -18.83 4.30
C ALA A 288 18.28 -18.44 5.70
N GLN A 289 18.13 -19.42 6.61
CA GLN A 289 17.51 -19.25 7.93
C GLN A 289 16.09 -18.67 7.85
N ALA A 290 15.38 -18.93 6.73
CA ALA A 290 14.02 -18.49 6.53
C ALA A 290 13.05 -19.40 7.29
N SER A 291 12.00 -18.83 7.88
CA SER A 291 10.93 -19.66 8.43
C SER A 291 10.19 -20.37 7.30
N LYS A 292 9.62 -21.54 7.59
CA LYS A 292 9.02 -22.43 6.58
C LYS A 292 7.56 -22.66 6.95
N GLU A 293 6.63 -22.07 6.22
CA GLU A 293 5.21 -22.34 6.42
C GLU A 293 4.64 -23.19 5.29
N LEU A 294 3.75 -24.12 5.64
CA LEU A 294 3.00 -24.89 4.64
C LEU A 294 1.71 -24.13 4.29
N MET A 295 1.51 -23.81 3.02
CA MET A 295 0.26 -23.23 2.55
C MET A 295 -0.81 -24.30 2.42
N VAL A 296 -2.01 -24.04 2.95
CA VAL A 296 -3.21 -24.83 2.69
C VAL A 296 -4.16 -24.00 1.84
N PHE A 297 -4.21 -24.30 0.54
CA PHE A 297 -5.12 -23.65 -0.39
C PHE A 297 -6.50 -24.31 -0.40
N TYR A 298 -7.57 -23.52 -0.55
CA TYR A 298 -8.89 -24.02 -0.91
C TYR A 298 -9.80 -22.90 -1.43
N ASP A 299 -10.38 -23.06 -2.62
CA ASP A 299 -11.33 -22.12 -3.23
C ASP A 299 -12.69 -22.77 -3.58
N GLY A 300 -12.91 -24.01 -3.13
CA GLY A 300 -14.11 -24.78 -3.45
C GLY A 300 -15.40 -24.11 -2.97
N SER A 301 -16.45 -24.13 -3.79
CA SER A 301 -17.75 -23.51 -3.47
C SER A 301 -18.45 -24.10 -2.22
N ASN A 302 -18.03 -25.30 -1.81
CA ASN A 302 -18.48 -26.01 -0.61
C ASN A 302 -17.63 -25.69 0.64
N LEU A 303 -16.71 -24.72 0.59
CA LEU A 303 -15.92 -24.31 1.76
C LEU A 303 -16.82 -23.96 2.95
N LYS A 304 -17.91 -23.24 2.72
CA LYS A 304 -18.89 -22.88 3.76
C LYS A 304 -19.53 -24.10 4.45
N ASP A 305 -19.57 -25.24 3.77
CA ASP A 305 -20.12 -26.48 4.30
C ASP A 305 -19.06 -27.18 5.16
N PHE A 306 -17.79 -27.22 4.69
CA PHE A 306 -16.65 -27.67 5.49
C PHE A 306 -16.51 -26.88 6.81
N LEU A 307 -16.70 -25.56 6.77
CA LEU A 307 -16.61 -24.70 7.96
C LEU A 307 -17.66 -25.00 9.04
N LYS A 308 -18.67 -25.84 8.74
CA LYS A 308 -19.70 -26.31 9.68
C LYS A 308 -19.58 -27.79 10.03
N ASP A 309 -18.70 -28.51 9.34
CA ASP A 309 -18.55 -29.96 9.43
C ASP A 309 -17.49 -30.33 10.47
N GLU A 310 -17.90 -30.40 11.73
CA GLU A 310 -17.02 -30.64 12.87
C GLU A 310 -16.15 -31.92 12.74
N PRO A 311 -16.70 -33.10 12.33
CA PRO A 311 -15.88 -34.29 12.10
C PRO A 311 -14.87 -34.11 10.96
N ALA A 312 -15.27 -33.47 9.85
CA ALA A 312 -14.35 -33.22 8.74
C ALA A 312 -13.21 -32.27 9.16
N GLN A 313 -13.52 -31.20 9.90
CA GLN A 313 -12.49 -30.30 10.43
C GLN A 313 -11.51 -31.03 11.33
N GLN A 314 -11.98 -31.93 12.19
CA GLN A 314 -11.11 -32.71 13.07
C GLN A 314 -10.16 -33.62 12.26
N ALA A 315 -10.69 -34.33 11.25
CA ALA A 315 -9.89 -35.18 10.37
C ALA A 315 -8.85 -34.35 9.58
N PHE A 316 -9.27 -33.21 9.04
CA PHE A 316 -8.37 -32.29 8.34
C PHE A 316 -7.24 -31.81 9.26
N VAL A 317 -7.55 -31.28 10.44
CA VAL A 317 -6.54 -30.75 11.38
C VAL A 317 -5.56 -31.85 11.82
N GLN A 318 -6.02 -33.09 12.02
CA GLN A 318 -5.14 -34.22 12.31
C GLN A 318 -4.13 -34.47 11.18
N SER A 319 -4.61 -34.52 9.93
CA SER A 319 -3.73 -34.71 8.76
C SER A 319 -2.77 -33.54 8.51
N LEU A 320 -3.21 -32.31 8.81
CA LEU A 320 -2.39 -31.11 8.77
C LEU A 320 -1.24 -31.22 9.79
N LEU A 321 -1.56 -31.50 11.05
CA LEU A 321 -0.55 -31.64 12.10
C LEU A 321 0.43 -32.77 11.83
N ALA A 322 -0.03 -33.90 11.27
CA ALA A 322 0.86 -34.99 10.88
C ALA A 322 1.89 -34.54 9.83
N THR A 323 1.48 -33.67 8.89
CA THR A 323 2.38 -33.13 7.86
C THR A 323 3.32 -32.07 8.43
N LEU A 324 2.81 -31.14 9.24
CA LEU A 324 3.62 -30.08 9.87
C LEU A 324 4.70 -30.64 10.79
N ASN A 325 4.39 -31.71 11.54
CA ASN A 325 5.33 -32.34 12.48
C ASN A 325 6.29 -33.35 11.81
N ASN A 326 6.23 -33.53 10.49
CA ASN A 326 7.20 -34.35 9.80
C ASN A 326 8.56 -33.62 9.74
N SER A 327 9.54 -34.18 10.44
CA SER A 327 10.88 -33.62 10.58
C SER A 327 11.64 -33.47 9.26
N ALA A 328 11.22 -34.18 8.20
CA ALA A 328 11.81 -34.03 6.86
C ALA A 328 11.58 -32.64 6.25
N TYR A 329 10.49 -31.95 6.63
CA TYR A 329 10.18 -30.62 6.12
C TYR A 329 10.66 -29.53 7.08
N GLY A 330 10.51 -29.77 8.39
CA GLY A 330 10.85 -28.79 9.42
C GLY A 330 10.00 -27.53 9.33
N PHE A 331 8.71 -27.66 9.00
CA PHE A 331 7.80 -26.51 8.96
C PHE A 331 7.71 -25.84 10.34
N THR A 332 7.73 -24.51 10.34
CA THR A 332 7.59 -23.64 11.51
C THR A 332 6.16 -23.15 11.69
N GLY A 333 5.27 -23.44 10.75
CA GLY A 333 3.88 -23.00 10.79
C GLY A 333 3.07 -23.37 9.56
N VAL A 334 1.87 -22.81 9.48
CA VAL A 334 0.91 -23.00 8.39
C VAL A 334 0.39 -21.65 7.90
N SER A 335 0.22 -21.51 6.60
CA SER A 335 -0.48 -20.39 5.97
C SER A 335 -1.83 -20.86 5.44
N MET A 336 -2.92 -20.43 6.06
CA MET A 336 -4.28 -20.78 5.63
C MET A 336 -4.72 -19.83 4.52
N ASP A 337 -5.00 -20.40 3.34
CA ASP A 337 -5.40 -19.68 2.14
C ASP A 337 -6.76 -20.20 1.64
N PHE A 338 -7.80 -19.86 2.42
CA PHE A 338 -9.18 -20.27 2.15
C PHE A 338 -9.92 -19.11 1.50
N GLU A 339 -10.30 -19.31 0.25
CA GLU A 339 -10.81 -18.27 -0.64
C GLU A 339 -12.31 -18.44 -0.95
N GLY A 340 -12.93 -17.39 -1.50
CA GLY A 340 -14.29 -17.48 -2.03
C GLY A 340 -15.43 -17.22 -1.04
N LEU A 341 -15.15 -16.82 0.21
CA LEU A 341 -16.19 -16.52 1.20
C LEU A 341 -16.84 -15.15 0.97
N LYS A 342 -17.84 -15.10 0.10
CA LYS A 342 -18.54 -13.86 -0.30
C LYS A 342 -19.57 -13.36 0.71
N GLU A 343 -20.20 -14.29 1.43
CA GLU A 343 -21.32 -13.98 2.32
C GLU A 343 -20.86 -13.67 3.75
N ALA A 344 -21.40 -12.61 4.35
CA ALA A 344 -21.05 -12.21 5.72
C ALA A 344 -21.34 -13.31 6.77
N GLY A 345 -22.32 -14.16 6.50
CA GLY A 345 -22.67 -15.29 7.37
C GLY A 345 -21.59 -16.36 7.50
N SER A 346 -20.58 -16.38 6.62
CA SER A 346 -19.45 -17.31 6.71
C SER A 346 -18.38 -16.88 7.71
N ALA A 347 -18.33 -15.59 8.09
CA ALA A 347 -17.25 -15.06 8.94
C ALA A 347 -17.17 -15.74 10.32
N PRO A 348 -18.29 -15.94 11.07
CA PRO A 348 -18.22 -16.60 12.38
C PRO A 348 -17.72 -18.05 12.30
N ASP A 349 -18.11 -18.78 11.25
CA ASP A 349 -17.70 -20.18 11.06
C ASP A 349 -16.22 -20.27 10.68
N TYR A 350 -15.73 -19.36 9.82
CA TYR A 350 -14.32 -19.31 9.47
C TYR A 350 -13.44 -18.95 10.67
N VAL A 351 -13.83 -17.95 11.46
CA VAL A 351 -13.13 -17.57 12.70
C VAL A 351 -13.08 -18.72 13.70
N ARG A 352 -14.19 -19.46 13.87
CA ARG A 352 -14.24 -20.63 14.77
C ARG A 352 -13.28 -21.73 14.31
N PHE A 353 -13.23 -21.98 13.00
CA PHE A 353 -12.28 -22.93 12.43
C PHE A 353 -10.82 -22.48 12.62
N LEU A 354 -10.50 -21.21 12.37
CA LEU A 354 -9.15 -20.66 12.59
C LEU A 354 -8.73 -20.74 14.07
N GLN A 355 -9.65 -20.49 15.01
CA GLN A 355 -9.38 -20.69 16.44
C GLN A 355 -9.05 -22.16 16.73
N LYS A 356 -9.83 -23.10 16.19
CA LYS A 356 -9.55 -24.54 16.34
C LYS A 356 -8.16 -24.90 15.82
N VAL A 357 -7.78 -24.40 14.65
CA VAL A 357 -6.44 -24.61 14.09
C VAL A 357 -5.38 -24.02 15.04
N LYS A 358 -5.54 -22.76 15.46
CA LYS A 358 -4.59 -22.08 16.37
C LYS A 358 -4.40 -22.82 17.69
N ASP A 359 -5.49 -23.31 18.28
CA ASP A 359 -5.45 -24.09 19.54
C ASP A 359 -4.62 -25.37 19.39
N GLN A 360 -4.74 -26.03 18.23
CA GLN A 360 -4.05 -27.28 17.93
C GLN A 360 -2.57 -27.07 17.54
N LEU A 361 -2.23 -25.92 16.95
CA LEU A 361 -0.84 -25.52 16.69
C LEU A 361 -0.07 -25.19 17.98
N GLY A 362 -0.78 -24.73 19.01
CA GLY A 362 -0.18 -24.30 20.28
C GLY A 362 0.76 -23.11 20.09
N THR A 363 1.87 -23.10 20.84
CA THR A 363 2.89 -22.03 20.77
C THR A 363 4.11 -22.39 19.92
N ALA A 364 4.19 -23.64 19.42
CA ALA A 364 5.34 -24.14 18.68
C ALA A 364 5.29 -23.80 17.18
N LEU A 365 4.09 -23.59 16.63
CA LEU A 365 3.85 -23.36 15.21
C LEU A 365 3.08 -22.05 14.99
N THR A 366 3.43 -21.31 13.93
CA THR A 366 2.74 -20.08 13.53
C THR A 366 1.50 -20.35 12.68
N LEU A 367 0.55 -19.43 12.73
CA LEU A 367 -0.61 -19.34 11.86
C LEU A 367 -0.57 -18.04 11.08
N SER A 368 -0.36 -18.15 9.77
CA SER A 368 -0.61 -17.08 8.80
C SER A 368 -1.98 -17.27 8.17
N VAL A 369 -2.67 -16.18 7.85
CA VAL A 369 -3.96 -16.22 7.15
C VAL A 369 -3.93 -15.26 5.97
N ALA A 370 -4.14 -15.78 4.75
CA ALA A 370 -4.32 -14.95 3.57
C ALA A 370 -5.77 -14.43 3.52
N VAL A 371 -5.94 -13.15 3.22
CA VAL A 371 -7.26 -12.51 3.15
C VAL A 371 -7.39 -11.69 1.86
N PRO A 372 -8.52 -11.80 1.13
CA PRO A 372 -8.78 -10.98 -0.04
C PRO A 372 -9.25 -9.57 0.35
N PRO A 373 -9.34 -8.63 -0.60
CA PRO A 373 -9.97 -7.34 -0.38
C PRO A 373 -11.46 -7.49 -0.04
N ILE A 374 -11.87 -7.05 1.14
CA ILE A 374 -13.16 -7.41 1.77
C ILE A 374 -14.38 -6.65 1.23
N GLN A 375 -14.24 -5.79 0.22
CA GLN A 375 -15.37 -5.07 -0.39
C GLN A 375 -16.37 -6.03 -1.03
N TYR A 376 -15.88 -7.06 -1.70
CA TYR A 376 -16.69 -8.13 -2.30
C TYR A 376 -16.80 -9.37 -1.40
N TYR A 377 -15.73 -9.70 -0.68
CA TYR A 377 -15.63 -10.90 0.14
C TYR A 377 -15.94 -10.60 1.61
N LYS A 378 -17.22 -10.76 1.99
CA LYS A 378 -17.69 -10.36 3.32
C LYS A 378 -17.50 -11.44 4.39
N GLY A 379 -17.04 -12.64 4.03
CA GLY A 379 -16.86 -13.76 4.94
C GLY A 379 -15.57 -13.72 5.78
N TYR A 380 -14.88 -12.60 5.84
CA TYR A 380 -13.60 -12.43 6.54
C TYR A 380 -13.73 -11.35 7.63
N ASP A 381 -13.79 -11.76 8.90
CA ASP A 381 -13.73 -10.83 10.04
C ASP A 381 -12.27 -10.49 10.34
N LEU A 382 -11.79 -9.38 9.77
CA LEU A 382 -10.40 -8.96 9.90
C LEU A 382 -9.98 -8.72 11.36
N ALA A 383 -10.87 -8.25 12.23
CA ALA A 383 -10.55 -7.99 13.63
C ALA A 383 -10.37 -9.29 14.41
N ALA A 384 -11.23 -10.28 14.17
CA ALA A 384 -11.08 -11.61 14.76
C ALA A 384 -9.87 -12.34 14.20
N ILE A 385 -9.68 -12.33 12.88
CA ILE A 385 -8.52 -12.95 12.21
C ILE A 385 -7.20 -12.33 12.73
N GLY A 386 -7.11 -11.00 12.82
CA GLY A 386 -5.91 -10.31 13.32
C GLY A 386 -5.57 -10.62 14.78
N LYS A 387 -6.55 -11.00 15.60
CA LYS A 387 -6.30 -11.48 16.96
C LYS A 387 -5.71 -12.89 16.98
N LEU A 388 -6.20 -13.78 16.12
CA LEU A 388 -5.81 -15.19 16.07
C LEU A 388 -4.48 -15.42 15.36
N ALA A 389 -4.28 -14.78 14.22
CA ALA A 389 -3.13 -15.02 13.35
C ALA A 389 -1.87 -14.35 13.91
N ASP A 390 -0.72 -14.98 13.67
CA ASP A 390 0.60 -14.39 13.89
C ASP A 390 0.98 -13.47 12.71
N THR A 391 0.43 -13.75 11.52
CA THR A 391 0.56 -12.93 10.31
C THR A 391 -0.76 -12.92 9.53
N VAL A 392 -1.17 -11.75 9.03
CA VAL A 392 -2.24 -11.64 8.04
C VAL A 392 -1.64 -11.16 6.72
N ILE A 393 -1.86 -11.91 5.65
CA ILE A 393 -1.34 -11.62 4.31
C ILE A 393 -2.47 -11.04 3.47
N LEU A 394 -2.37 -9.77 3.10
CA LEU A 394 -3.35 -9.10 2.26
C LEU A 394 -3.12 -9.39 0.79
N MET A 395 -4.06 -10.07 0.14
CA MET A 395 -4.04 -10.30 -1.31
C MET A 395 -4.55 -9.05 -2.05
N ALA A 396 -3.82 -7.94 -1.94
CA ALA A 396 -4.21 -6.64 -2.50
C ALA A 396 -3.98 -6.56 -4.02
N TYR A 397 -4.54 -7.51 -4.76
CA TYR A 397 -4.46 -7.66 -6.21
C TYR A 397 -5.72 -8.38 -6.72
N ASP A 398 -5.77 -8.67 -8.03
CA ASP A 398 -6.90 -9.29 -8.74
C ASP A 398 -8.16 -8.41 -8.80
N PHE A 399 -7.98 -7.09 -8.82
CA PHE A 399 -9.05 -6.11 -9.05
C PHE A 399 -9.55 -6.04 -10.51
N THR A 400 -9.01 -6.89 -11.39
CA THR A 400 -9.16 -6.77 -12.85
C THR A 400 -10.62 -6.78 -13.28
N HIS A 401 -10.99 -5.84 -14.17
CA HIS A 401 -12.33 -5.79 -14.72
C HIS A 401 -12.33 -5.51 -16.24
N SER A 402 -13.12 -6.30 -16.98
CA SER A 402 -13.11 -6.29 -18.45
C SER A 402 -13.52 -4.95 -19.03
N ASP A 403 -14.73 -4.48 -18.73
CA ASP A 403 -15.32 -3.34 -19.44
C ASP A 403 -14.64 -2.01 -19.12
N SER A 404 -14.16 -1.87 -17.87
CA SER A 404 -13.48 -0.67 -17.39
C SER A 404 -11.97 -0.69 -17.63
N LYS A 405 -11.44 -1.80 -18.15
CA LYS A 405 -9.99 -2.04 -18.33
C LYS A 405 -9.18 -1.77 -17.06
N LEU A 406 -9.77 -2.09 -15.90
CA LEU A 406 -9.12 -1.91 -14.60
C LEU A 406 -8.00 -2.95 -14.49
N PRO A 407 -6.73 -2.55 -14.30
CA PRO A 407 -5.64 -3.51 -14.09
C PRO A 407 -5.73 -4.20 -12.72
N SER A 408 -4.95 -5.27 -12.55
CA SER A 408 -5.06 -6.14 -11.37
C SER A 408 -4.69 -5.48 -10.04
N ALA A 409 -3.67 -4.62 -9.98
CA ALA A 409 -3.19 -4.05 -8.71
C ALA A 409 -2.80 -2.56 -8.80
N PRO A 410 -3.73 -1.66 -9.19
CA PRO A 410 -3.47 -0.22 -9.18
C PRO A 410 -3.25 0.26 -7.74
N LEU A 411 -2.17 1.02 -7.53
CA LEU A 411 -1.71 1.44 -6.20
C LEU A 411 -2.79 2.11 -5.33
N PRO A 412 -3.76 2.90 -5.86
CA PRO A 412 -4.83 3.44 -5.03
C PRO A 412 -5.69 2.34 -4.37
N LEU A 413 -6.07 1.28 -5.09
CA LEU A 413 -6.85 0.17 -4.50
C LEU A 413 -6.01 -0.69 -3.57
N VAL A 414 -4.71 -0.83 -3.86
CA VAL A 414 -3.75 -1.47 -2.95
C VAL A 414 -3.71 -0.70 -1.63
N ASN A 415 -3.57 0.62 -1.69
CA ASN A 415 -3.57 1.49 -0.52
C ASN A 415 -4.89 1.41 0.26
N ASP A 416 -6.04 1.48 -0.44
CA ASP A 416 -7.35 1.39 0.20
C ASP A 416 -7.52 0.06 0.96
N THR A 417 -6.99 -1.04 0.39
CA THR A 417 -7.02 -2.36 1.03
C THR A 417 -6.15 -2.38 2.30
N VAL A 418 -4.93 -1.83 2.24
CA VAL A 418 -4.03 -1.72 3.40
C VAL A 418 -4.65 -0.83 4.49
N ALA A 419 -5.11 0.37 4.13
CA ALA A 419 -5.70 1.33 5.07
C ALA A 419 -6.99 0.78 5.72
N THR A 420 -7.76 -0.04 5.00
CA THR A 420 -8.93 -0.72 5.55
C THR A 420 -8.51 -1.79 6.57
N ALA A 421 -7.53 -2.61 6.24
CA ALA A 421 -7.05 -3.66 7.13
C ALA A 421 -6.46 -3.11 8.43
N LEU A 422 -5.71 -1.99 8.35
CA LEU A 422 -5.10 -1.32 9.51
C LEU A 422 -6.10 -0.76 10.53
N GLN A 423 -7.39 -0.64 10.17
CA GLN A 423 -8.44 -0.29 11.13
C GLN A 423 -8.72 -1.41 12.14
N SER A 424 -8.36 -2.65 11.78
CA SER A 424 -8.71 -3.86 12.55
C SER A 424 -7.48 -4.70 12.93
N ILE A 425 -6.41 -4.65 12.14
CA ILE A 425 -5.23 -5.50 12.28
C ILE A 425 -4.01 -4.61 12.63
N PRO A 426 -3.28 -4.92 13.71
CA PRO A 426 -2.04 -4.21 14.03
C PRO A 426 -1.01 -4.33 12.90
N LYS A 427 -0.33 -3.23 12.57
CA LYS A 427 0.62 -3.15 11.45
C LYS A 427 1.74 -4.20 11.54
N GLU A 428 2.17 -4.53 12.76
CA GLU A 428 3.21 -5.52 13.06
C GLU A 428 2.80 -6.97 12.76
N LYS A 429 1.52 -7.22 12.46
CA LYS A 429 1.01 -8.52 12.00
C LYS A 429 0.69 -8.53 10.50
N LEU A 430 0.68 -7.38 9.85
CA LEU A 430 0.13 -7.22 8.51
C LEU A 430 1.22 -7.30 7.44
N VAL A 431 1.01 -8.12 6.42
CA VAL A 431 1.91 -8.30 5.28
C VAL A 431 1.17 -7.94 3.99
N LEU A 432 1.76 -7.07 3.18
CA LEU A 432 1.18 -6.68 1.88
C LEU A 432 1.58 -7.69 0.80
N GLY A 433 0.61 -8.39 0.22
CA GLY A 433 0.82 -9.25 -0.94
C GLY A 433 1.05 -8.45 -2.23
N ILE A 434 2.08 -8.84 -2.97
CA ILE A 434 2.42 -8.35 -4.29
C ILE A 434 2.39 -9.55 -5.23
N SER A 435 1.51 -9.48 -6.24
CA SER A 435 1.41 -10.49 -7.29
C SER A 435 1.99 -9.93 -8.59
N LYS A 436 3.09 -10.50 -9.10
CA LYS A 436 3.64 -10.09 -10.39
C LYS A 436 2.84 -10.73 -11.52
N GLN A 437 1.89 -9.97 -12.04
CA GLN A 437 0.93 -10.42 -13.04
C GLN A 437 0.72 -9.38 -14.14
N ALA A 438 0.00 -9.78 -15.17
CA ALA A 438 -0.33 -8.94 -16.31
C ALA A 438 -1.77 -9.19 -16.77
N ASN A 439 -2.41 -8.13 -17.27
CA ASN A 439 -3.76 -8.20 -17.83
C ASN A 439 -3.78 -7.50 -19.18
N GLN A 440 -4.45 -8.12 -20.15
CA GLN A 440 -4.46 -7.66 -21.53
C GLN A 440 -5.87 -7.58 -22.09
N TRP A 441 -6.15 -6.44 -22.71
CA TRP A 441 -7.36 -6.19 -23.47
C TRP A 441 -7.03 -6.05 -24.94
N ILE A 442 -7.90 -6.61 -25.78
CA ILE A 442 -7.85 -6.45 -27.23
C ILE A 442 -9.07 -5.64 -27.62
N THR A 443 -8.89 -4.57 -28.38
CA THR A 443 -9.96 -3.72 -28.89
C THR A 443 -9.99 -3.81 -30.41
N SER A 444 -11.14 -4.13 -30.97
CA SER A 444 -11.41 -4.15 -32.41
C SER A 444 -12.84 -3.70 -32.68
N GLY A 445 -13.10 -3.09 -33.84
CA GLY A 445 -14.44 -2.63 -34.20
C GLY A 445 -15.07 -1.59 -33.25
N GLY A 446 -14.28 -0.89 -32.42
CA GLY A 446 -14.75 0.13 -31.49
C GLY A 446 -15.00 -0.33 -30.04
N GLY A 447 -14.75 -1.60 -29.71
CA GLY A 447 -14.95 -2.14 -28.35
C GLY A 447 -13.95 -3.24 -27.97
N VAL A 448 -13.93 -3.61 -26.69
CA VAL A 448 -13.16 -4.75 -26.19
C VAL A 448 -13.72 -6.04 -26.80
N THR A 449 -12.85 -6.90 -27.31
CA THR A 449 -13.21 -8.18 -27.91
C THR A 449 -12.69 -9.34 -27.08
N GLY A 450 -13.57 -10.28 -26.74
CA GLY A 450 -13.22 -11.47 -25.96
C GLY A 450 -13.05 -11.19 -24.46
N ASN A 451 -12.58 -12.21 -23.74
CA ASN A 451 -12.26 -12.09 -22.32
C ASN A 451 -10.91 -11.40 -22.12
N VAL A 452 -10.74 -10.77 -20.96
CA VAL A 452 -9.43 -10.27 -20.51
C VAL A 452 -8.45 -11.44 -20.47
N LEU A 453 -7.25 -11.24 -21.01
CA LEU A 453 -6.19 -12.25 -20.98
C LEU A 453 -5.24 -11.96 -19.81
N SER A 454 -4.70 -13.01 -19.20
CA SER A 454 -3.66 -12.93 -18.17
C SER A 454 -2.39 -13.62 -18.66
N PRO A 455 -1.60 -12.98 -19.55
CA PRO A 455 -0.42 -13.62 -20.14
C PRO A 455 0.65 -13.91 -19.08
N ALA A 456 1.39 -15.00 -19.26
CA ALA A 456 2.54 -15.31 -18.43
C ALA A 456 3.59 -14.21 -18.53
N ILE A 457 4.28 -13.91 -17.44
CA ILE A 457 5.30 -12.83 -17.39
C ILE A 457 6.40 -13.06 -18.43
N ALA A 458 6.83 -14.30 -18.66
CA ALA A 458 7.80 -14.63 -19.70
C ALA A 458 7.33 -14.22 -21.11
N ASP A 459 6.03 -14.28 -21.40
CA ASP A 459 5.48 -13.86 -22.70
C ASP A 459 5.28 -12.35 -22.78
N VAL A 460 5.02 -11.69 -21.63
CA VAL A 460 5.07 -10.23 -21.52
C VAL A 460 6.48 -9.74 -21.87
N GLU A 461 7.53 -10.28 -21.24
CA GLU A 461 8.92 -9.87 -21.50
C GLU A 461 9.31 -10.07 -22.98
N LYS A 462 8.94 -11.21 -23.59
CA LYS A 462 9.14 -11.43 -25.02
C LYS A 462 8.42 -10.37 -25.87
N ARG A 463 7.16 -10.05 -25.53
CA ARG A 463 6.39 -9.03 -26.24
C ARG A 463 7.04 -7.66 -26.12
N LEU A 464 7.52 -7.27 -24.94
CA LEU A 464 8.16 -5.97 -24.70
C LEU A 464 9.45 -5.78 -25.53
N ALA A 465 10.11 -6.87 -25.92
CA ALA A 465 11.29 -6.83 -26.79
C ALA A 465 10.96 -6.72 -28.30
N MET A 466 9.69 -6.85 -28.70
CA MET A 466 9.27 -6.76 -30.11
C MET A 466 9.17 -5.31 -30.59
N PRO A 467 9.41 -5.03 -31.89
CA PRO A 467 9.19 -3.70 -32.46
C PRO A 467 7.70 -3.32 -32.41
N GLY A 468 7.43 -2.01 -32.35
CA GLY A 468 6.06 -1.47 -32.38
C GLY A 468 5.33 -1.50 -31.03
N VAL A 469 6.02 -1.82 -29.93
CA VAL A 469 5.49 -1.74 -28.57
C VAL A 469 5.84 -0.39 -27.94
N THR A 470 4.83 0.35 -27.49
CA THR A 470 5.02 1.57 -26.69
C THR A 470 4.83 1.25 -25.22
N ARG A 471 5.76 1.68 -24.36
CA ARG A 471 5.71 1.50 -22.91
C ARG A 471 5.47 2.84 -22.22
N THR A 472 4.51 2.88 -21.30
CA THR A 472 4.24 4.06 -20.46
C THR A 472 4.13 3.66 -18.99
N TRP A 473 4.47 4.59 -18.11
CA TRP A 473 4.21 4.49 -16.69
C TRP A 473 2.88 5.16 -16.38
N GLU A 474 1.86 4.37 -16.01
CA GLU A 474 0.49 4.87 -15.92
C GLU A 474 0.17 5.33 -14.50
N MET A 475 0.16 6.65 -14.29
CA MET A 475 -0.40 7.28 -13.09
C MET A 475 -1.87 7.64 -13.32
N PRO A 476 -2.76 7.45 -12.34
CA PRO A 476 -2.48 7.18 -10.92
C PRO A 476 -2.39 5.70 -10.54
N TYR A 477 -2.29 4.77 -11.50
CA TYR A 477 -2.26 3.32 -11.18
C TYR A 477 -0.91 2.84 -10.66
N PHE A 478 0.18 3.54 -11.01
CA PHE A 478 1.56 3.12 -10.72
C PHE A 478 1.82 1.70 -11.22
N LEU A 479 1.46 1.48 -12.49
CA LEU A 479 1.69 0.25 -13.23
C LEU A 479 2.30 0.57 -14.59
N ALA A 480 3.10 -0.35 -15.10
CA ALA A 480 3.57 -0.27 -16.46
C ALA A 480 2.44 -0.66 -17.42
N LYS A 481 2.33 0.07 -18.52
CA LYS A 481 1.40 -0.18 -19.61
C LYS A 481 2.19 -0.36 -20.91
N ALA A 482 1.86 -1.40 -21.65
CA ALA A 482 2.34 -1.60 -23.01
C ALA A 482 1.17 -1.53 -23.99
N THR A 483 1.35 -0.84 -25.11
CA THR A 483 0.39 -0.79 -26.21
C THR A 483 1.05 -1.19 -27.53
N PHE A 484 0.30 -1.94 -28.35
CA PHE A 484 0.72 -2.37 -29.67
C PHE A 484 -0.50 -2.76 -30.51
N LYS A 485 -0.29 -3.02 -31.81
CA LYS A 485 -1.35 -3.46 -32.73
C LYS A 485 -0.91 -4.71 -33.49
N ASP A 486 -1.81 -5.67 -33.63
CA ASP A 486 -1.64 -6.82 -34.51
C ASP A 486 -2.95 -7.14 -35.26
N GLU A 487 -3.00 -8.25 -35.99
CA GLU A 487 -4.16 -8.67 -36.78
C GLU A 487 -5.45 -8.86 -35.95
N ARG A 488 -5.34 -9.05 -34.64
CA ARG A 488 -6.49 -9.18 -33.72
C ARG A 488 -7.05 -7.83 -33.28
N GLY A 489 -6.26 -6.75 -33.36
CA GLY A 489 -6.70 -5.40 -33.00
C GLY A 489 -5.64 -4.60 -32.25
N SER A 490 -6.10 -3.60 -31.50
CA SER A 490 -5.25 -2.79 -30.62
C SER A 490 -5.19 -3.42 -29.23
N HIS A 491 -3.98 -3.54 -28.68
CA HIS A 491 -3.73 -4.17 -27.40
C HIS A 491 -3.37 -3.14 -26.33
N GLU A 492 -3.94 -3.33 -25.15
CA GLU A 492 -3.53 -2.66 -23.92
C GLU A 492 -3.16 -3.73 -22.90
N LEU A 493 -1.89 -3.74 -22.48
CA LEU A 493 -1.31 -4.70 -21.53
C LEU A 493 -0.82 -3.93 -20.31
N TYR A 494 -1.46 -4.13 -19.17
CA TYR A 494 -0.93 -3.67 -17.88
C TYR A 494 -0.14 -4.79 -17.22
N TYR A 495 0.98 -4.47 -16.60
CA TYR A 495 1.83 -5.44 -15.92
C TYR A 495 2.61 -4.79 -14.77
N GLU A 496 3.04 -5.64 -13.84
CA GLU A 496 3.98 -5.27 -12.79
C GLU A 496 5.42 -5.30 -13.30
N ASP A 497 6.13 -4.19 -13.15
CA ASP A 497 7.57 -4.10 -13.36
C ASP A 497 8.29 -3.79 -12.04
N THR A 498 9.62 -3.68 -12.10
CA THR A 498 10.43 -3.41 -10.90
C THR A 498 10.04 -2.07 -10.26
N GLN A 499 9.57 -1.07 -11.03
CA GLN A 499 9.16 0.22 -10.50
C GLN A 499 7.83 0.13 -9.74
N SER A 500 6.84 -0.61 -10.26
CA SER A 500 5.57 -0.82 -9.56
C SER A 500 5.70 -1.69 -8.31
N ILE A 501 6.57 -2.69 -8.34
CA ILE A 501 6.92 -3.49 -7.16
C ILE A 501 7.59 -2.60 -6.10
N ALA A 502 8.56 -1.76 -6.48
CA ALA A 502 9.21 -0.83 -5.56
C ALA A 502 8.21 0.13 -4.90
N LYS A 503 7.20 0.60 -5.64
CA LYS A 503 6.14 1.46 -5.07
C LYS A 503 5.23 0.74 -4.08
N LYS A 504 4.94 -0.54 -4.29
CA LYS A 504 4.16 -1.34 -3.33
C LYS A 504 4.98 -1.63 -2.06
N ILE A 505 6.28 -1.94 -2.20
CA ILE A 505 7.20 -2.05 -1.07
C ILE A 505 7.26 -0.72 -0.30
N TRP A 506 7.34 0.41 -1.01
CA TRP A 506 7.32 1.73 -0.40
C TRP A 506 6.04 1.99 0.40
N VAL A 507 4.87 1.54 -0.07
CA VAL A 507 3.59 1.62 0.69
C VAL A 507 3.64 0.76 1.96
N ALA A 508 4.17 -0.46 1.87
CA ALA A 508 4.31 -1.32 3.05
C ALA A 508 5.22 -0.66 4.11
N LYS A 509 6.34 -0.07 3.68
CA LYS A 509 7.22 0.71 4.57
C LYS A 509 6.51 1.95 5.11
N PHE A 510 5.82 2.72 4.27
CA PHE A 510 5.07 3.92 4.69
C PHE A 510 4.15 3.64 5.90
N TYR A 511 3.44 2.51 5.88
CA TYR A 511 2.56 2.09 6.97
C TYR A 511 3.26 1.30 8.08
N GLU A 512 4.56 1.07 7.98
CA GLU A 512 5.37 0.27 8.90
C GLU A 512 4.78 -1.13 9.10
N LEU A 513 4.37 -1.74 7.97
CA LEU A 513 3.85 -3.11 7.95
C LEU A 513 4.95 -4.10 8.32
N LYS A 514 4.56 -5.28 8.84
CA LYS A 514 5.48 -6.40 9.12
C LYS A 514 6.34 -6.75 7.92
N GLY A 515 5.74 -6.80 6.73
CA GLY A 515 6.43 -7.27 5.54
C GLY A 515 5.67 -7.09 4.25
N VAL A 516 6.25 -7.62 3.18
CA VAL A 516 5.58 -7.88 1.91
C VAL A 516 5.68 -9.36 1.57
N SER A 517 4.69 -9.90 0.86
CA SER A 517 4.75 -11.25 0.31
C SER A 517 4.74 -11.24 -1.22
N LEU A 518 5.52 -12.13 -1.82
CA LEU A 518 5.77 -12.20 -3.24
C LEU A 518 5.06 -13.42 -3.83
N TRP A 519 3.89 -13.21 -4.43
CA TRP A 519 3.11 -14.23 -5.14
C TRP A 519 3.48 -14.25 -6.64
N PHE A 520 4.06 -15.32 -7.16
CA PHE A 520 4.88 -16.33 -6.49
C PHE A 520 6.31 -16.22 -7.03
N MET A 521 7.30 -16.82 -6.35
CA MET A 521 8.72 -16.55 -6.60
C MET A 521 9.14 -16.74 -8.07
N GLY A 522 8.59 -17.75 -8.77
CA GLY A 522 8.87 -18.04 -10.18
C GLY A 522 8.51 -16.94 -11.18
N ASN A 523 7.64 -15.99 -10.83
CA ASN A 523 7.25 -14.89 -11.74
C ASN A 523 8.21 -13.69 -11.70
N TYR A 524 9.02 -13.57 -10.67
CA TYR A 524 9.88 -12.40 -10.43
C TYR A 524 11.16 -12.47 -11.27
N THR A 525 11.49 -11.37 -11.95
CA THR A 525 12.67 -11.29 -12.82
C THR A 525 13.95 -11.06 -12.01
N ALA A 526 15.11 -11.15 -12.67
CA ALA A 526 16.39 -10.84 -12.04
C ALA A 526 16.46 -9.38 -11.51
N SER A 527 15.84 -8.41 -12.20
CA SER A 527 15.80 -7.02 -11.73
C SER A 527 14.92 -6.88 -10.49
N ASP A 528 13.82 -7.62 -10.41
CA ASP A 528 12.96 -7.60 -9.23
C ASP A 528 13.67 -8.20 -8.01
N TRP A 529 14.39 -9.31 -8.19
CA TRP A 529 15.20 -9.91 -7.11
C TRP A 529 16.39 -9.04 -6.68
N THR A 530 16.95 -8.26 -7.61
CA THR A 530 17.96 -7.24 -7.29
C THR A 530 17.37 -6.18 -6.37
N LEU A 531 16.19 -5.64 -6.73
CA LEU A 531 15.45 -4.71 -5.88
C LEU A 531 15.18 -5.29 -4.48
N VAL A 532 14.69 -6.54 -4.39
CA VAL A 532 14.43 -7.18 -3.09
C VAL A 532 15.71 -7.23 -2.24
N GLY A 533 16.85 -7.61 -2.83
CA GLY A 533 18.14 -7.62 -2.12
C GLY A 533 18.58 -6.23 -1.64
N GLU A 534 18.39 -5.19 -2.45
CA GLU A 534 18.69 -3.81 -2.07
C GLU A 534 17.80 -3.29 -0.92
N GLN A 535 16.54 -3.73 -0.88
CA GLN A 535 15.58 -3.31 0.15
C GLN A 535 15.81 -3.99 1.50
N MET A 536 16.49 -5.14 1.52
CA MET A 536 16.92 -5.82 2.75
C MET A 536 18.21 -5.27 3.35
N ALA A 537 19.12 -4.77 2.50
CA ALA A 537 20.42 -4.27 2.94
C ALA A 537 20.35 -2.88 3.59
N LYS A 538 19.27 -2.14 3.33
CA LYS A 538 18.93 -0.85 3.95
C LYS A 538 18.13 -1.10 5.22
#